data_AF-A0AAD6S951-F1
#
_entry.id   AF-A0AAD6S951-F1
#
_cell.length_a   1.000
_cell.length_b   1.000
_cell.length_c   1.000
_cell.angle_alpha   90.00
_cell.angle_beta   90.00
_cell.angle_gamma   90.00
#
_symmetry.space_group_name_H-M   'P 1'
#
loop_
_entity.id
_entity.type
_entity.pdbx_description
1 polymer ?
#
loop_
_entity_poly.entity_id
_entity_poly.type
_entity_poly.pdbx_seq_one_letter_code
_entity_poly.pdbx_strand_id
1 'polypeptide(L)'
;MRLISFLTRKTQRSTRLIAGTLSIITLFIVTTVQRRHGELSSSLGSSVSRFRIRPLSASLTHSELLAARADFERVAAAVYPVDQSHYTWIADSRRAAQSLFRCMERGDCVQNQTKGLLSPGIAVVLISSSDYIVPLQGGHVGGGAVWALSTYRALQEMGYTVLFASTVEAASRIYPVFDTLVKMVIANPGQAWGCFSTRCRRSERNPNGIPPWKIFTSYFRQHSNNPLGPKWTLNPEDHGGENTYLGYSIEAQCSKHAFVPHAQRKRQAYILTRFLKFFLPEATAWPPRYFDDAANATGVSFVMAAKDLPDAPRLGPADLSTSIQNLGGDAMQTETFYDLLSHSVALVGIGNPA
;
A
#
# COMPACT_ATOMS: atom_id res chain seq x y z
N MET A 1 54.78 -10.92 8.34
CA MET A 1 54.95 -9.94 9.43
C MET A 1 55.46 -8.63 8.81
N ARG A 2 54.89 -7.48 9.20
CA ARG A 2 55.07 -6.10 8.66
C ARG A 2 54.16 -5.75 7.45
N LEU A 3 53.13 -4.90 7.62
CA LEU A 3 53.10 -3.41 7.65
C LEU A 3 53.39 -2.78 6.28
N ILE A 4 52.42 -2.03 5.72
CA ILE A 4 52.50 -0.57 5.48
C ILE A 4 51.22 -0.03 4.81
N SER A 5 50.77 1.10 5.35
CA SER A 5 49.76 2.07 4.92
C SER A 5 50.07 2.78 3.60
N PHE A 6 49.07 3.24 2.83
CA PHE A 6 49.21 4.49 2.04
C PHE A 6 47.86 5.18 1.76
N LEU A 7 47.65 6.27 2.50
CA LEU A 7 47.11 7.60 2.14
C LEU A 7 45.88 7.80 1.23
N THR A 8 44.89 8.42 1.87
CA THR A 8 43.95 9.43 1.36
C THR A 8 44.64 10.69 0.82
N ARG A 9 44.18 11.26 -0.32
CA ARG A 9 43.88 12.71 -0.55
C ARG A 9 43.71 13.10 -2.03
N LYS A 10 42.90 14.17 -2.19
CA LYS A 10 42.67 15.10 -3.34
C LYS A 10 41.72 14.57 -4.43
N THR A 11 40.71 15.33 -4.88
CA THR A 11 40.77 16.76 -5.26
C THR A 11 39.44 17.51 -5.02
N GLN A 12 39.58 18.70 -4.44
CA GLN A 12 38.62 19.80 -4.42
C GLN A 12 39.19 20.90 -5.34
N ARG A 13 38.43 21.32 -6.37
CA ARG A 13 38.45 22.65 -7.04
C ARG A 13 37.85 22.52 -8.45
N SER A 14 36.77 23.25 -8.73
CA SER A 14 36.88 24.51 -9.48
C SER A 14 35.49 25.15 -9.66
N THR A 15 35.30 26.27 -8.98
CA THR A 15 34.32 27.31 -9.31
C THR A 15 34.96 28.24 -10.32
N ARG A 16 34.29 28.57 -11.44
CA ARG A 16 34.21 29.92 -12.04
C ARG A 16 33.42 29.94 -13.36
N LEU A 17 32.47 30.88 -13.39
CA LEU A 17 32.04 31.76 -14.49
C LEU A 17 31.80 31.15 -15.87
N ILE A 18 30.51 31.11 -16.27
CA ILE A 18 30.05 31.77 -17.50
C ILE A 18 28.75 32.52 -17.16
N ALA A 19 28.85 33.84 -17.13
CA ALA A 19 27.72 34.76 -17.23
C ALA A 19 27.61 35.18 -18.70
N GLY A 20 26.41 35.20 -19.27
CA GLY A 20 26.21 35.73 -20.62
C GLY A 20 24.88 35.34 -21.24
N THR A 21 23.94 36.29 -21.21
CA THR A 21 22.91 36.56 -22.23
C THR A 21 21.89 35.46 -22.57
N LEU A 22 20.67 35.60 -22.04
CA LEU A 22 19.45 35.64 -22.87
C LEU A 22 18.27 36.14 -22.02
N SER A 23 18.13 37.47 -22.00
CA SER A 23 16.87 38.15 -21.69
C SER A 23 16.08 38.33 -22.99
N ILE A 24 14.75 38.41 -22.84
CA ILE A 24 13.71 38.87 -23.78
C ILE A 24 12.81 37.72 -24.27
N ILE A 25 11.51 37.96 -24.10
CA ILE A 25 10.32 37.21 -24.56
C ILE A 25 9.84 36.08 -23.63
N THR A 26 9.14 36.44 -22.53
CA THR A 26 7.79 35.92 -22.24
C THR A 26 7.13 36.81 -21.15
N LEU A 27 6.63 37.98 -21.56
CA LEU A 27 5.67 38.76 -20.80
C LEU A 27 4.42 38.87 -21.69
N PHE A 28 3.23 38.80 -21.08
CA PHE A 28 1.88 38.74 -21.67
C PHE A 28 1.30 37.32 -21.87
N ILE A 29 0.58 36.86 -20.83
CA ILE A 29 -0.81 36.34 -20.82
C ILE A 29 -1.00 35.65 -19.44
N VAL A 30 -1.09 36.43 -18.35
CA VAL A 30 -1.62 35.96 -17.05
C VAL A 30 -2.33 37.12 -16.36
N THR A 31 -3.40 37.66 -16.94
CA THR A 31 -4.31 38.58 -16.25
C THR A 31 -5.68 38.59 -16.91
N THR A 32 -6.44 37.49 -16.90
CA THR A 32 -7.90 37.54 -17.22
C THR A 32 -8.73 36.31 -16.82
N VAL A 33 -8.41 35.56 -15.76
CA VAL A 33 -9.32 34.48 -15.27
C VAL A 33 -9.57 34.55 -13.75
N GLN A 34 -9.51 35.75 -13.16
CA GLN A 34 -9.66 35.93 -11.71
C GLN A 34 -10.82 36.85 -11.32
N ARG A 35 -11.96 36.78 -12.04
CA ARG A 35 -13.12 37.64 -11.74
C ARG A 35 -14.52 37.06 -11.98
N ARG A 36 -14.73 35.75 -11.83
CA ARG A 36 -16.09 35.14 -11.87
C ARG A 36 -16.31 33.93 -10.94
N HIS A 37 -15.82 33.98 -9.70
CA HIS A 37 -16.22 32.99 -8.67
C HIS A 37 -16.49 33.56 -7.28
N GLY A 38 -16.66 34.88 -7.15
CA GLY A 38 -17.04 35.50 -5.89
C GLY A 38 -18.48 35.98 -5.93
N GLU A 39 -19.47 35.08 -5.94
CA GLU A 39 -20.87 35.42 -5.59
C GLU A 39 -21.84 34.22 -5.44
N LEU A 40 -21.37 33.00 -5.17
CA LEU A 40 -22.24 31.82 -4.99
C LEU A 40 -21.82 30.88 -3.85
N SER A 41 -21.21 31.42 -2.78
CA SER A 41 -20.79 30.62 -1.61
C SER A 41 -21.07 31.30 -0.27
N SER A 42 -22.28 31.85 -0.08
CA SER A 42 -22.69 32.44 1.20
C SER A 42 -24.01 31.93 1.79
N SER A 43 -24.62 30.84 1.28
CA SER A 43 -25.90 30.31 1.82
C SER A 43 -25.91 28.87 2.35
N LEU A 44 -24.75 28.20 2.49
CA LEU A 44 -24.70 26.82 3.01
C LEU A 44 -24.07 26.67 4.42
N GLY A 45 -23.88 27.79 5.12
CA GLY A 45 -23.42 27.77 6.52
C GLY A 45 -24.54 28.13 7.48
N SER A 46 -25.24 27.14 8.06
CA SER A 46 -25.84 27.20 9.42
C SER A 46 -26.94 26.15 9.69
N SER A 47 -26.72 24.87 9.39
CA SER A 47 -27.47 23.81 10.13
C SER A 47 -26.83 22.43 9.99
N VAL A 48 -25.56 22.30 10.41
CA VAL A 48 -25.09 20.98 10.86
C VAL A 48 -25.22 21.02 12.37
N SER A 49 -26.42 20.69 12.86
CA SER A 49 -26.65 20.40 14.27
C SER A 49 -25.51 19.51 14.77
N ARG A 50 -24.86 19.87 15.88
CA ARG A 50 -23.85 19.04 16.52
C ARG A 50 -24.51 17.75 16.97
N PHE A 51 -24.57 16.75 16.09
CA PHE A 51 -25.09 15.44 16.43
C PHE A 51 -24.12 14.79 17.40
N ARG A 52 -24.64 14.47 18.59
CA ARG A 52 -23.91 13.77 19.62
C ARG A 52 -23.98 12.27 19.30
N ILE A 53 -23.03 11.78 18.50
CA ILE A 53 -22.86 10.35 18.26
C ILE A 53 -22.47 9.71 19.60
N ARG A 54 -23.25 8.73 20.06
CA ARG A 54 -22.88 7.94 21.23
C ARG A 54 -21.94 6.81 20.77
N PRO A 55 -20.76 6.65 21.40
CA PRO A 55 -19.83 5.61 21.00
C PRO A 55 -20.41 4.22 21.29
N LEU A 56 -20.25 3.29 20.33
CA LEU A 56 -20.58 1.88 20.54
C LEU A 56 -19.76 1.31 21.70
N SER A 57 -20.42 0.58 22.61
CA SER A 57 -19.79 -0.19 23.69
C SER A 57 -20.12 -1.68 23.56
N ALA A 58 -19.41 -2.55 24.27
CA ALA A 58 -19.67 -3.99 24.23
C ALA A 58 -20.99 -4.42 24.92
N SER A 59 -21.66 -3.50 25.64
CA SER A 59 -22.90 -3.78 26.40
C SER A 59 -23.99 -2.77 26.04
N LEU A 60 -24.35 -2.71 24.76
CA LEU A 60 -25.44 -1.84 24.31
C LEU A 60 -26.80 -2.51 24.49
N THR A 61 -27.80 -1.69 24.80
CA THR A 61 -29.21 -2.08 24.66
C THR A 61 -29.56 -2.25 23.17
N HIS A 62 -30.60 -3.04 22.89
CA HIS A 62 -31.09 -3.23 21.52
C HIS A 62 -31.44 -1.89 20.83
N SER A 63 -32.04 -0.94 21.56
CA SER A 63 -32.34 0.41 21.05
C SER A 63 -31.09 1.20 20.67
N GLU A 64 -30.02 1.11 21.46
CA GLU A 64 -28.76 1.79 21.15
C GLU A 64 -28.08 1.17 19.94
N LEU A 65 -28.20 -0.14 19.77
CA LEU A 65 -27.66 -0.85 18.62
C LEU A 65 -28.38 -0.47 17.32
N LEU A 66 -29.70 -0.36 17.35
CA LEU A 66 -30.50 0.16 16.23
C LEU A 66 -30.13 1.61 15.88
N ALA A 67 -29.92 2.47 16.89
CA ALA A 67 -29.49 3.84 16.68
C ALA A 67 -28.08 3.90 16.04
N ALA A 68 -27.13 3.10 16.54
CA ALA A 68 -25.78 3.01 15.99
C ALA A 68 -25.78 2.51 14.53
N ARG A 69 -26.66 1.55 14.21
CA ARG A 69 -26.86 1.07 12.84
C ARG A 69 -27.40 2.17 11.93
N ALA A 70 -28.41 2.92 12.39
CA ALA A 70 -28.93 4.05 11.63
C ALA A 70 -27.89 5.17 11.43
N ASP A 71 -27.08 5.44 12.45
CA ASP A 71 -25.95 6.39 12.37
C ASP A 71 -24.91 5.91 11.37
N PHE A 72 -24.54 4.63 11.38
CA PHE A 72 -23.64 4.06 10.40
C PHE A 72 -24.17 4.23 8.98
N GLU A 73 -25.42 3.83 8.70
CA GLU A 73 -25.97 3.91 7.34
C GLU A 73 -26.01 5.37 6.83
N ARG A 74 -26.29 6.32 7.73
CA ARG A 74 -26.25 7.76 7.41
C ARG A 74 -24.83 8.23 7.08
N VAL A 75 -23.85 7.85 7.90
CA VAL A 75 -22.43 8.19 7.67
C VAL A 75 -21.92 7.50 6.40
N ALA A 76 -22.27 6.23 6.21
CA ALA A 76 -21.93 5.43 5.04
C ALA A 76 -22.51 6.02 3.76
N ALA A 77 -23.73 6.55 3.78
CA ALA A 77 -24.30 7.27 2.64
C ALA A 77 -23.53 8.56 2.31
N ALA A 78 -22.98 9.23 3.32
CA ALA A 78 -22.18 10.45 3.14
C ALA A 78 -20.71 10.18 2.75
N VAL A 79 -20.16 9.03 3.15
CA VAL A 79 -18.76 8.63 2.92
C VAL A 79 -18.59 7.78 1.67
N TYR A 80 -19.61 7.00 1.30
CA TYR A 80 -19.66 6.14 0.12
C TYR A 80 -20.72 6.69 -0.85
N PRO A 81 -20.36 7.66 -1.71
CA PRO A 81 -21.32 8.24 -2.65
C PRO A 81 -21.84 7.18 -3.63
N VAL A 82 -23.09 7.35 -4.08
CA VAL A 82 -23.85 6.34 -4.86
C VAL A 82 -23.17 5.99 -6.18
N ASP A 83 -22.46 6.95 -6.78
CA ASP A 83 -21.67 6.82 -8.00
C ASP A 83 -20.46 5.87 -7.87
N GLN A 84 -20.11 5.46 -6.65
CA GLN A 84 -19.03 4.55 -6.33
C GLN A 84 -19.50 3.15 -5.94
N SER A 85 -20.81 2.89 -6.00
CA SER A 85 -21.41 1.61 -5.57
C SER A 85 -20.92 0.38 -6.34
N HIS A 86 -20.31 0.55 -7.52
CA HIS A 86 -19.68 -0.53 -8.27
C HIS A 86 -18.36 -1.03 -7.68
N TYR A 87 -17.75 -0.29 -6.74
CA TYR A 87 -16.52 -0.74 -6.10
C TYR A 87 -16.78 -1.77 -5.00
N THR A 88 -16.13 -2.92 -5.12
CA THR A 88 -16.25 -4.06 -4.21
C THR A 88 -15.97 -3.71 -2.75
N TRP A 89 -14.97 -2.86 -2.48
CA TRP A 89 -14.58 -2.47 -1.13
C TRP A 89 -15.67 -1.72 -0.33
N ILE A 90 -16.55 -0.97 -1.02
CA ILE A 90 -17.71 -0.30 -0.39
C ILE A 90 -18.74 -1.34 0.03
N ALA A 91 -19.07 -2.26 -0.90
CA ALA A 91 -19.98 -3.35 -0.62
C ALA A 91 -19.45 -4.24 0.51
N ASP A 92 -18.14 -4.51 0.54
CA ASP A 92 -17.47 -5.26 1.60
C ASP A 92 -17.57 -4.55 2.94
N SER A 93 -17.33 -3.24 3.00
CA SER A 93 -17.45 -2.44 4.23
C SER A 93 -18.88 -2.46 4.78
N ARG A 94 -19.89 -2.33 3.90
CA ARG A 94 -21.31 -2.42 4.31
C ARG A 94 -21.65 -3.81 4.82
N ARG A 95 -21.23 -4.86 4.11
CA ARG A 95 -21.43 -6.26 4.55
C ARG A 95 -20.76 -6.53 5.89
N ALA A 96 -19.53 -6.07 6.08
CA ALA A 96 -18.78 -6.22 7.32
C ALA A 96 -19.49 -5.52 8.50
N ALA A 97 -19.90 -4.27 8.33
CA ALA A 97 -20.66 -3.54 9.35
C ALA A 97 -22.01 -4.19 9.67
N GLN A 98 -22.77 -4.62 8.66
CA GLN A 98 -24.04 -5.32 8.86
C GLN A 98 -23.86 -6.68 9.55
N SER A 99 -22.79 -7.40 9.24
CA SER A 99 -22.44 -8.65 9.92
C SER A 99 -22.14 -8.38 11.38
N LEU A 100 -21.37 -7.32 11.66
CA LEU A 100 -21.06 -6.91 13.01
C LEU A 100 -22.32 -6.55 13.82
N PHE A 101 -23.18 -5.68 13.28
CA PHE A 101 -24.43 -5.32 13.96
C PHE A 101 -25.30 -6.55 14.26
N ARG A 102 -25.42 -7.48 13.29
CA ARG A 102 -26.17 -8.72 13.49
C ARG A 102 -25.58 -9.61 14.58
N CYS A 103 -24.25 -9.76 14.63
CA CYS A 103 -23.64 -10.58 15.69
C CYS A 103 -23.78 -9.91 17.06
N MET A 104 -23.71 -8.58 17.13
CA MET A 104 -23.98 -7.80 18.36
C MET A 104 -25.43 -7.96 18.82
N GLU A 105 -26.40 -7.92 17.90
CA GLU A 105 -27.82 -8.09 18.20
C GLU A 105 -28.11 -9.48 18.79
N ARG A 106 -27.41 -10.51 18.31
CA ARG A 106 -27.57 -11.90 18.77
C ARG A 106 -26.67 -12.26 19.95
N GLY A 107 -25.67 -11.45 20.27
CA GLY A 107 -24.64 -11.78 21.26
C GLY A 107 -23.73 -12.95 20.86
N ASP A 108 -23.56 -13.22 19.56
CA ASP A 108 -22.91 -14.42 19.03
C ASP A 108 -21.64 -14.15 18.19
N CYS A 109 -20.98 -13.01 18.38
CA CYS A 109 -19.71 -12.71 17.71
C CYS A 109 -18.60 -13.77 18.07
N VAL A 110 -17.57 -13.95 17.23
CA VAL A 110 -16.47 -14.99 17.33
C VAL A 110 -15.11 -14.40 17.75
N GLN A 111 -14.10 -15.10 18.34
CA GLN A 111 -12.77 -14.53 18.77
C GLN A 111 -12.15 -13.45 17.87
N ASN A 112 -11.68 -12.35 18.46
CA ASN A 112 -11.27 -11.10 17.76
C ASN A 112 -12.37 -10.44 16.90
N GLN A 113 -13.56 -11.04 16.88
CA GLN A 113 -14.82 -10.38 17.22
C GLN A 113 -15.25 -10.60 18.69
N THR A 114 -14.73 -11.59 19.46
CA THR A 114 -15.06 -11.96 20.88
C THR A 114 -14.56 -13.38 21.28
N LYS A 115 -13.44 -13.52 22.03
CA LYS A 115 -13.19 -14.71 22.89
C LYS A 115 -12.04 -14.44 23.87
N GLY A 116 -12.29 -14.85 25.10
CA GLY A 116 -11.48 -14.61 26.29
C GLY A 116 -12.42 -14.21 27.42
N LEU A 117 -12.74 -15.16 28.28
CA LEU A 117 -13.57 -15.04 29.50
C LEU A 117 -13.05 -13.86 30.34
N LEU A 118 -13.61 -12.66 30.15
CA LEU A 118 -13.73 -11.53 31.09
C LEU A 118 -14.04 -10.18 30.40
N SER A 119 -13.97 -10.09 29.07
CA SER A 119 -14.80 -9.17 28.27
C SER A 119 -14.48 -9.42 26.79
N PRO A 120 -15.39 -10.01 26.02
CA PRO A 120 -15.06 -10.39 24.67
C PRO A 120 -15.17 -9.12 23.79
N GLY A 121 -14.03 -8.66 23.26
CA GLY A 121 -13.92 -7.36 22.60
C GLY A 121 -14.06 -7.46 21.09
N ILE A 122 -15.15 -6.93 20.55
CA ILE A 122 -15.29 -6.62 19.12
C ILE A 122 -14.17 -5.66 18.70
N ALA A 123 -13.50 -5.98 17.60
CA ALA A 123 -12.41 -5.18 17.06
C ALA A 123 -12.69 -4.74 15.61
N VAL A 124 -12.70 -3.42 15.42
CA VAL A 124 -12.83 -2.78 14.11
C VAL A 124 -11.46 -2.25 13.66
N VAL A 125 -11.11 -2.48 12.41
CA VAL A 125 -9.96 -1.84 11.75
C VAL A 125 -10.48 -0.95 10.64
N LEU A 126 -10.11 0.34 10.66
CA LEU A 126 -10.43 1.26 9.58
C LEU A 126 -9.24 1.37 8.63
N ILE A 127 -9.46 1.24 7.33
CA ILE A 127 -8.40 1.33 6.33
C ILE A 127 -8.72 2.47 5.37
N SER A 128 -7.84 3.48 5.30
CA SER A 128 -7.92 4.58 4.33
C SER A 128 -6.79 4.63 3.32
N SER A 129 -5.84 3.69 3.42
CA SER A 129 -4.69 3.60 2.53
C SER A 129 -5.09 3.19 1.10
N SER A 130 -4.58 3.93 0.11
CA SER A 130 -4.80 3.60 -1.30
C SER A 130 -4.16 2.27 -1.70
N ASP A 131 -3.10 1.83 -1.01
CA ASP A 131 -2.44 0.55 -1.29
C ASP A 131 -3.40 -0.64 -1.09
N TYR A 132 -4.41 -0.47 -0.23
CA TYR A 132 -5.46 -1.46 0.01
C TYR A 132 -6.65 -1.29 -0.94
N ILE A 133 -7.04 -0.04 -1.21
CA ILE A 133 -8.26 0.27 -1.95
C ILE A 133 -8.09 0.07 -3.45
N VAL A 134 -6.99 0.56 -4.03
CA VAL A 134 -6.76 0.53 -5.49
C VAL A 134 -6.76 -0.90 -6.05
N PRO A 135 -6.11 -1.90 -5.41
CA PRO A 135 -6.14 -3.28 -5.92
C PRO A 135 -7.54 -3.90 -5.90
N LEU A 136 -8.40 -3.52 -4.94
CA LEU A 136 -9.79 -3.98 -4.88
C LEU A 136 -10.66 -3.40 -6.00
N GLN A 137 -10.21 -2.31 -6.64
CA GLN A 137 -10.85 -1.69 -7.80
C GLN A 137 -10.36 -2.26 -9.13
N GLY A 138 -9.51 -3.29 -9.12
CA GLY A 138 -8.85 -3.80 -10.33
C GLY A 138 -7.68 -2.93 -10.80
N GLY A 139 -7.18 -2.04 -9.93
CA GLY A 139 -6.02 -1.20 -10.22
C GLY A 139 -4.68 -1.95 -10.18
N HIS A 140 -3.59 -1.21 -10.33
CA HIS A 140 -2.24 -1.77 -10.41
C HIS A 140 -1.85 -2.57 -9.16
N VAL A 141 -1.39 -3.81 -9.35
CA VAL A 141 -0.88 -4.68 -8.28
C VAL A 141 0.66 -4.65 -8.29
N GLY A 142 1.24 -3.82 -7.42
CA GLY A 142 2.67 -3.86 -7.08
C GLY A 142 2.92 -4.57 -5.74
N GLY A 143 4.18 -4.59 -5.27
CA GLY A 143 4.52 -5.22 -3.97
C GLY A 143 3.72 -4.68 -2.79
N GLY A 144 3.49 -3.36 -2.75
CA GLY A 144 2.64 -2.73 -1.72
C GLY A 144 1.18 -3.20 -1.76
N ALA A 145 0.63 -3.43 -2.95
CA ALA A 145 -0.72 -3.98 -3.12
C ALA A 145 -0.82 -5.43 -2.67
N VAL A 146 0.18 -6.26 -2.99
CA VAL A 146 0.24 -7.66 -2.55
C VAL A 146 0.27 -7.73 -1.02
N TRP A 147 1.13 -6.93 -0.40
CA TRP A 147 1.21 -6.82 1.06
C TRP A 147 -0.11 -6.34 1.68
N ALA A 148 -0.70 -5.28 1.13
CA ALA A 148 -1.95 -4.72 1.62
C ALA A 148 -3.11 -5.73 1.55
N LEU A 149 -3.26 -6.43 0.42
CA LEU A 149 -4.28 -7.48 0.28
C LEU A 149 -4.03 -8.67 1.21
N SER A 150 -2.77 -9.05 1.41
CA SER A 150 -2.40 -10.10 2.37
C SER A 150 -2.78 -9.71 3.80
N THR A 151 -2.44 -8.48 4.20
CA THR A 151 -2.81 -7.92 5.52
C THR A 151 -4.32 -7.87 5.69
N TYR A 152 -5.06 -7.41 4.68
CA TYR A 152 -6.52 -7.38 4.71
C TYR A 152 -7.12 -8.78 4.92
N ARG A 153 -6.65 -9.78 4.17
CA ARG A 153 -7.13 -11.17 4.33
C ARG A 153 -6.82 -11.72 5.71
N ALA A 154 -5.60 -11.53 6.20
CA ALA A 154 -5.22 -11.96 7.54
C ALA A 154 -6.11 -11.32 8.62
N LEU A 155 -6.43 -10.02 8.49
CA LEU A 155 -7.38 -9.35 9.39
C LEU A 155 -8.77 -10.02 9.35
N GLN A 156 -9.28 -10.35 8.16
CA GLN A 156 -10.57 -11.04 8.02
C GLN A 156 -10.55 -12.45 8.61
N GLU A 157 -9.50 -13.23 8.35
CA GLU A 157 -9.33 -14.60 8.86
C GLU A 157 -9.17 -14.63 10.38
N MET A 158 -8.51 -13.62 10.94
CA MET A 158 -8.47 -13.38 12.38
C MET A 158 -9.79 -12.85 12.95
N GLY A 159 -10.82 -12.62 12.13
CA GLY A 159 -12.14 -12.19 12.56
C GLY A 159 -12.34 -10.68 12.66
N TYR A 160 -11.34 -9.83 12.40
CA TYR A 160 -11.55 -8.37 12.53
C TYR A 160 -12.65 -7.86 11.58
N THR A 161 -13.45 -6.91 12.06
CA THR A 161 -14.34 -6.15 11.18
C THR A 161 -13.53 -5.07 10.48
N VAL A 162 -13.23 -5.26 9.20
CA VAL A 162 -12.48 -4.28 8.39
C VAL A 162 -13.45 -3.37 7.65
N LEU A 163 -13.32 -2.06 7.84
CA LEU A 163 -14.08 -1.05 7.12
C LEU A 163 -13.12 -0.14 6.36
N PHE A 164 -13.46 0.18 5.12
CA PHE A 164 -12.65 1.04 4.27
C PHE A 164 -13.20 2.47 4.24
N ALA A 165 -12.32 3.44 4.02
CA ALA A 165 -12.66 4.83 3.79
C ALA A 165 -11.77 5.39 2.67
N SER A 166 -12.30 6.21 1.77
CA SER A 166 -11.49 6.76 0.66
C SER A 166 -10.37 7.70 1.12
N THR A 167 -10.53 8.34 2.28
CA THR A 167 -9.52 9.19 2.93
C THR A 167 -9.55 9.06 4.44
N VAL A 168 -8.54 9.62 5.13
CA VAL A 168 -8.49 9.64 6.60
C VAL A 168 -9.55 10.57 7.20
N GLU A 169 -9.97 11.62 6.49
CA GLU A 169 -11.07 12.50 6.88
C GLU A 169 -12.39 11.74 6.83
N ALA A 170 -12.61 10.94 5.77
CA ALA A 170 -13.73 10.01 5.70
C ALA A 170 -13.69 8.98 6.83
N ALA A 171 -12.52 8.40 7.12
CA ALA A 171 -12.34 7.50 8.26
C ALA A 171 -12.70 8.19 9.58
N SER A 172 -12.36 9.47 9.75
CA SER A 172 -12.69 10.24 10.97
C SER A 172 -14.17 10.53 11.14
N ARG A 173 -14.98 10.40 10.08
CA ARG A 173 -16.45 10.48 10.16
C ARG A 173 -17.08 9.14 10.53
N ILE A 174 -16.46 8.03 10.11
CA ILE A 174 -16.86 6.66 10.49
C ILE A 174 -16.46 6.36 11.93
N TYR A 175 -15.27 6.83 12.35
CA TYR A 175 -14.67 6.52 13.64
C TYR A 175 -15.61 6.72 14.85
N PRO A 176 -16.34 7.83 15.01
CA PRO A 176 -17.20 8.06 16.18
C PRO A 176 -18.31 7.02 16.35
N VAL A 177 -18.77 6.41 15.25
CA VAL A 177 -19.78 5.35 15.30
C VAL A 177 -19.21 4.17 16.09
N PHE A 178 -18.01 3.72 15.72
CA PHE A 178 -17.37 2.54 16.31
C PHE A 178 -16.33 2.86 17.40
N ASP A 179 -16.18 4.11 17.83
CA ASP A 179 -15.11 4.69 18.68
C ASP A 179 -14.26 3.70 19.49
N THR A 180 -14.87 3.05 20.49
CA THR A 180 -14.15 2.15 21.41
C THR A 180 -13.80 0.78 20.80
N LEU A 181 -14.55 0.38 19.77
CA LEU A 181 -14.35 -0.85 19.00
C LEU A 181 -13.20 -0.71 18.00
N VAL A 182 -12.93 0.50 17.49
CA VAL A 182 -11.81 0.74 16.56
C VAL A 182 -10.47 0.52 17.27
N LYS A 183 -9.71 -0.49 16.85
CA LYS A 183 -8.37 -0.77 17.39
C LYS A 183 -7.28 -0.03 16.64
N MET A 184 -7.46 0.15 15.33
CA MET A 184 -6.44 0.72 14.45
C MET A 184 -7.09 1.43 13.25
N VAL A 185 -6.44 2.49 12.79
CA VAL A 185 -6.67 3.15 11.51
C VAL A 185 -5.40 3.06 10.68
N ILE A 186 -5.45 2.39 9.52
CA ILE A 186 -4.32 2.25 8.60
C ILE A 186 -4.48 3.26 7.46
N ALA A 187 -3.54 4.17 7.34
CA ALA A 187 -3.54 5.24 6.33
C ALA A 187 -2.25 5.22 5.50
N ASN A 188 -2.25 5.94 4.37
CA ASN A 188 -1.00 6.27 3.70
C ASN A 188 -0.23 7.33 4.51
N PRO A 189 1.11 7.42 4.38
CA PRO A 189 1.88 8.43 5.08
C PRO A 189 1.38 9.86 4.87
N GLY A 190 1.14 10.27 3.62
CA GLY A 190 0.64 11.61 3.32
C GLY A 190 -0.71 11.91 3.98
N GLN A 191 -1.60 10.93 4.07
CA GLN A 191 -2.88 11.06 4.77
C GLN A 191 -2.66 11.19 6.29
N ALA A 192 -1.78 10.37 6.90
CA ALA A 192 -1.50 10.48 8.32
C ALA A 192 -0.89 11.84 8.68
N TRP A 193 0.10 12.32 7.93
CA TRP A 193 0.67 13.66 8.10
C TRP A 193 -0.40 14.76 7.95
N GLY A 194 -1.23 14.66 6.90
CA GLY A 194 -2.39 15.54 6.72
C GLY A 194 -3.35 15.48 7.90
N CYS A 195 -3.53 14.33 8.53
CA CYS A 195 -4.42 14.21 9.67
C CYS A 195 -3.91 14.89 10.94
N PHE A 196 -2.59 14.86 11.13
CA PHE A 196 -1.94 15.51 12.27
C PHE A 196 -1.88 17.03 12.11
N SER A 197 -1.90 17.55 10.88
CA SER A 197 -1.94 18.98 10.60
C SER A 197 -3.38 19.54 10.53
N THR A 198 -4.39 18.69 10.33
CA THR A 198 -5.79 19.10 10.15
C THR A 198 -6.69 18.67 11.31
N ARG A 199 -8.01 18.55 11.04
CA ARG A 199 -9.04 18.30 12.04
C ARG A 199 -9.41 16.84 12.22
N CYS A 200 -8.86 15.85 11.49
CA CYS A 200 -9.33 14.47 11.68
C CYS A 200 -8.82 13.80 12.96
N ARG A 201 -7.70 14.25 13.54
CA ARG A 201 -7.24 13.72 14.84
C ARG A 201 -8.09 14.23 16.00
N ARG A 202 -8.17 13.42 17.05
CA ARG A 202 -8.77 13.80 18.32
C ARG A 202 -7.99 14.98 18.92
N SER A 203 -8.71 16.05 19.23
CA SER A 203 -8.19 17.28 19.82
C SER A 203 -9.32 18.08 20.46
N GLU A 204 -9.02 19.19 21.12
CA GLU A 204 -10.06 20.10 21.63
C GLU A 204 -11.00 20.61 20.53
N ARG A 205 -10.47 20.82 19.32
CA ARG A 205 -11.25 21.30 18.16
C ARG A 205 -12.02 20.19 17.44
N ASN A 206 -11.62 18.94 17.63
CA ASN A 206 -12.36 17.77 17.17
C ASN A 206 -12.34 16.66 18.25
N PRO A 207 -13.22 16.75 19.26
CA PRO A 207 -13.24 15.78 20.35
C PRO A 207 -13.62 14.36 19.88
N ASN A 208 -14.32 14.27 18.76
CA ASN A 208 -14.76 13.01 18.16
C ASN A 208 -13.74 12.47 17.14
N GLY A 209 -12.60 13.13 16.95
CA GLY A 209 -11.57 12.69 16.01
C GLY A 209 -10.91 11.37 16.41
N ILE A 210 -10.06 10.87 15.51
CA ILE A 210 -9.30 9.65 15.71
C ILE A 210 -8.15 9.94 16.69
N PRO A 211 -8.03 9.20 17.82
CA PRO A 211 -6.88 9.30 18.69
C PRO A 211 -5.57 9.13 17.93
N PRO A 212 -4.58 10.04 18.10
CA PRO A 212 -3.31 9.98 17.36
C PRO A 212 -2.64 8.60 17.39
N TRP A 213 -2.62 7.94 18.55
CA TRP A 213 -1.98 6.65 18.74
C TRP A 213 -2.69 5.46 18.04
N LYS A 214 -3.88 5.67 17.49
CA LYS A 214 -4.58 4.66 16.66
C LYS A 214 -4.29 4.83 15.17
N ILE A 215 -3.52 5.84 14.74
CA ILE A 215 -3.25 6.13 13.32
C ILE A 215 -1.89 5.54 12.92
N PHE A 216 -1.93 4.46 12.16
CA PHE A 216 -0.76 3.76 11.65
C PHE A 216 -0.59 4.04 10.15
N THR A 217 0.66 4.05 9.68
CA THR A 217 0.95 4.22 8.26
C THR A 217 1.42 2.91 7.65
N SER A 218 0.81 2.54 6.52
CA SER A 218 1.32 1.48 5.66
C SER A 218 2.46 2.05 4.82
N TYR A 219 3.71 1.59 5.04
CA TYR A 219 4.86 2.12 4.32
C TYR A 219 5.88 1.04 3.98
N PHE A 220 6.18 0.90 2.69
CA PHE A 220 7.03 -0.19 2.21
C PHE A 220 8.54 0.00 2.53
N ARG A 221 8.98 1.24 2.78
CA ARG A 221 10.41 1.58 2.87
C ARG A 221 10.95 1.49 4.31
N GLN A 222 12.27 1.37 4.43
CA GLN A 222 12.99 1.19 5.69
C GLN A 222 12.82 2.33 6.71
N HIS A 223 12.75 3.58 6.26
CA HIS A 223 12.63 4.71 7.20
C HIS A 223 11.20 4.87 7.71
N SER A 224 11.05 5.41 8.92
CA SER A 224 9.74 5.74 9.47
C SER A 224 9.03 6.80 8.63
N ASN A 225 7.72 6.65 8.45
CA ASN A 225 6.90 7.66 7.78
C ASN A 225 5.55 7.80 8.45
N ASN A 226 5.59 8.15 9.75
CA ASN A 226 4.44 8.46 10.58
C ASN A 226 4.79 9.64 11.51
N PRO A 227 3.87 10.58 11.80
CA PRO A 227 4.10 11.66 12.77
C PRO A 227 4.49 11.20 14.19
N LEU A 228 4.10 9.99 14.60
CA LEU A 228 4.46 9.40 15.91
C LEU A 228 5.73 8.54 15.85
N GLY A 229 6.38 8.46 14.69
CA GLY A 229 7.64 7.76 14.51
C GLY A 229 7.49 6.26 14.21
N PRO A 230 8.59 5.50 14.39
CA PRO A 230 8.75 4.19 13.78
C PRO A 230 7.75 3.14 14.26
N LYS A 231 7.38 3.14 15.54
CA LYS A 231 6.39 2.20 16.10
C LYS A 231 4.99 2.31 15.48
N TRP A 232 4.67 3.43 14.82
CA TRP A 232 3.41 3.67 14.09
C TRP A 232 3.56 3.55 12.57
N THR A 233 4.75 3.19 12.09
CA THR A 233 5.01 2.85 10.69
C THR A 233 5.01 1.33 10.56
N LEU A 234 4.07 0.79 9.77
CA LEU A 234 3.96 -0.63 9.47
C LEU A 234 4.82 -0.95 8.24
N ASN A 235 5.55 -2.06 8.28
CA ASN A 235 6.39 -2.52 7.18
C ASN A 235 6.10 -3.98 6.79
N PRO A 236 6.19 -4.31 5.49
CA PRO A 236 6.05 -5.68 5.00
C PRO A 236 7.27 -6.54 5.27
N GLU A 237 8.44 -5.92 5.41
CA GLU A 237 9.76 -6.57 5.51
C GLU A 237 10.48 -6.05 6.76
N ASP A 238 11.30 -6.90 7.37
CA ASP A 238 12.21 -6.48 8.43
C ASP A 238 13.45 -5.84 7.80
N HIS A 239 13.42 -4.52 7.68
CA HIS A 239 14.53 -3.73 7.16
C HIS A 239 15.64 -3.47 8.20
N GLY A 240 15.64 -4.16 9.34
CA GLY A 240 16.57 -3.92 10.45
C GLY A 240 16.41 -2.54 11.09
N GLY A 241 15.24 -1.90 10.90
CA GLY A 241 14.90 -0.60 11.45
C GLY A 241 14.01 -0.70 12.68
N GLU A 242 13.58 0.45 13.22
CA GLU A 242 12.67 0.49 14.38
C GLU A 242 11.19 0.39 14.01
N ASN A 243 10.87 0.32 12.71
CA ASN A 243 9.49 0.26 12.25
C ASN A 243 8.83 -1.06 12.67
N THR A 244 7.51 -1.04 12.81
CA THR A 244 6.74 -2.23 13.18
C THR A 244 6.65 -3.18 11.99
N TYR A 245 7.39 -4.28 12.04
CA TYR A 245 7.30 -5.37 11.08
C TYR A 245 5.95 -6.08 11.20
N LEU A 246 5.22 -6.19 10.08
CA LEU A 246 3.92 -6.85 9.98
C LEU A 246 3.99 -8.15 9.16
N GLY A 247 4.87 -8.21 8.17
CA GLY A 247 4.94 -9.34 7.23
C GLY A 247 3.79 -9.39 6.23
N TYR A 248 3.80 -10.44 5.42
CA TYR A 248 2.71 -10.85 4.54
C TYR A 248 2.78 -12.34 4.27
N SER A 249 1.63 -12.94 3.97
CA SER A 249 1.53 -14.29 3.41
C SER A 249 1.29 -14.23 1.90
N ILE A 250 1.98 -15.11 1.17
CA ILE A 250 1.72 -15.43 -0.24
C ILE A 250 0.96 -16.75 -0.41
N GLU A 251 0.65 -17.45 0.69
CA GLU A 251 0.09 -18.80 0.68
C GLU A 251 -1.21 -18.89 -0.11
N ALA A 252 -2.11 -17.91 0.05
CA ALA A 252 -3.39 -17.88 -0.67
C ALA A 252 -3.23 -17.85 -2.20
N GLN A 253 -2.07 -17.40 -2.70
CA GLN A 253 -1.76 -17.46 -4.13
C GLN A 253 -1.01 -18.75 -4.45
N CYS A 254 -0.05 -19.18 -3.62
CA CYS A 254 0.67 -20.44 -3.79
C CYS A 254 -0.26 -21.68 -3.79
N SER A 255 -1.30 -21.68 -2.94
CA SER A 255 -2.25 -22.80 -2.80
C SER A 255 -3.14 -23.02 -4.02
N LYS A 256 -3.19 -22.06 -4.95
CA LYS A 256 -3.92 -22.20 -6.22
C LYS A 256 -3.14 -23.00 -7.27
N HIS A 257 -1.85 -23.22 -7.04
CA HIS A 257 -0.94 -23.85 -7.97
C HIS A 257 -0.53 -25.22 -7.44
N ALA A 258 -0.60 -26.23 -8.30
CA ALA A 258 -0.09 -27.54 -7.95
C ALA A 258 1.44 -27.47 -7.77
N PHE A 259 1.94 -28.17 -6.76
CA PHE A 259 3.39 -28.34 -6.59
C PHE A 259 3.98 -29.09 -7.79
N VAL A 260 5.01 -28.53 -8.40
CA VAL A 260 5.76 -29.15 -9.51
C VAL A 260 7.02 -29.84 -8.96
N PRO A 261 7.08 -31.19 -8.96
CA PRO A 261 8.26 -31.94 -8.52
C PRO A 261 9.51 -31.54 -9.31
N HIS A 262 10.67 -31.51 -8.64
CA HIS A 262 11.94 -31.08 -9.25
C HIS A 262 12.28 -31.83 -10.55
N ALA A 263 11.99 -33.13 -10.64
CA ALA A 263 12.24 -33.95 -11.82
C ALA A 263 11.38 -33.56 -13.04
N GLN A 264 10.26 -32.86 -12.83
CA GLN A 264 9.34 -32.41 -13.88
C GLN A 264 9.61 -30.96 -14.33
N ARG A 265 10.51 -30.25 -13.63
CA ARG A 265 10.84 -28.85 -13.97
C ARG A 265 11.66 -28.79 -15.25
N LYS A 266 11.42 -27.76 -16.03
CA LYS A 266 12.20 -27.47 -17.24
C LYS A 266 13.62 -27.08 -16.81
N ARG A 267 14.64 -27.40 -17.61
CA ARG A 267 16.02 -26.93 -17.38
C ARG A 267 16.16 -25.44 -17.71
N GLN A 268 15.39 -24.61 -17.01
CA GLN A 268 15.34 -23.16 -17.17
C GLN A 268 15.44 -22.46 -15.81
N ALA A 269 16.01 -21.26 -15.79
CA ALA A 269 16.02 -20.36 -14.65
C ALA A 269 15.22 -19.10 -14.99
N TYR A 270 14.37 -18.66 -14.07
CA TYR A 270 13.62 -17.41 -14.21
C TYR A 270 14.42 -16.25 -13.64
N ILE A 271 14.65 -15.20 -14.40
CA ILE A 271 15.32 -13.98 -13.92
C ILE A 271 14.27 -13.05 -13.31
N LEU A 272 14.44 -12.73 -12.02
CA LEU A 272 13.54 -11.88 -11.26
C LEU A 272 13.79 -10.41 -11.61
N THR A 273 13.04 -9.90 -12.58
CA THR A 273 13.04 -8.48 -12.94
C THR A 273 11.76 -8.10 -13.67
N ARG A 274 11.31 -6.86 -13.46
CA ARG A 274 10.18 -6.28 -14.18
C ARG A 274 10.60 -5.39 -15.34
N PHE A 275 11.81 -4.81 -15.28
CA PHE A 275 12.23 -3.77 -16.21
C PHE A 275 13.58 -4.08 -16.83
N LEU A 276 13.68 -3.86 -18.14
CA LEU A 276 14.91 -4.10 -18.90
C LEU A 276 16.06 -3.19 -18.45
N LYS A 277 15.78 -1.97 -17.99
CA LYS A 277 16.81 -1.07 -17.45
C LYS A 277 17.64 -1.64 -16.29
N PHE A 278 17.17 -2.70 -15.63
CA PHE A 278 17.93 -3.33 -14.55
C PHE A 278 19.09 -4.20 -15.05
N PHE A 279 19.21 -4.41 -16.37
CA PHE A 279 20.39 -5.01 -16.99
C PHE A 279 21.49 -4.00 -17.34
N LEU A 280 21.24 -2.69 -17.17
CA LEU A 280 22.27 -1.69 -17.40
C LEU A 280 23.46 -1.93 -16.45
N PRO A 281 24.72 -1.70 -16.88
CA PRO A 281 25.91 -2.03 -16.10
C PRO A 281 25.93 -1.46 -14.67
N GLU A 282 25.31 -0.30 -14.45
CA GLU A 282 25.21 0.37 -13.16
C GLU A 282 24.11 -0.20 -12.23
N ALA A 283 23.20 -1.02 -12.76
CA ALA A 283 22.03 -1.53 -12.07
C ALA A 283 22.01 -3.06 -11.91
N THR A 284 22.79 -3.80 -12.71
CA THR A 284 22.85 -5.26 -12.62
C THR A 284 23.94 -5.75 -11.68
N ALA A 285 23.67 -6.81 -10.94
CA ALA A 285 24.69 -7.59 -10.21
C ALA A 285 25.54 -8.45 -11.14
N TRP A 286 25.05 -8.77 -12.34
CA TRP A 286 25.66 -9.71 -13.28
C TRP A 286 25.87 -9.07 -14.65
N PRO A 287 27.10 -9.07 -15.20
CA PRO A 287 27.32 -8.61 -16.57
C PRO A 287 26.66 -9.58 -17.57
N PRO A 288 26.26 -9.13 -18.78
CA PRO A 288 25.58 -9.99 -19.77
C PRO A 288 26.26 -11.34 -20.01
N ARG A 289 27.59 -11.35 -20.18
CA ARG A 289 28.40 -12.58 -20.39
C ARG A 289 28.19 -13.66 -19.33
N TYR A 290 27.82 -13.28 -18.10
CA TYR A 290 27.58 -14.24 -17.01
C TYR A 290 26.49 -15.24 -17.37
N PHE A 291 25.42 -14.79 -18.03
CA PHE A 291 24.30 -15.65 -18.39
C PHE A 291 24.68 -16.59 -19.55
N ASP A 292 25.50 -16.13 -20.49
CA ASP A 292 26.02 -16.99 -21.57
C ASP A 292 26.97 -18.06 -21.02
N ASP A 293 27.92 -17.66 -20.17
CA ASP A 293 28.86 -18.57 -19.52
C ASP A 293 28.12 -19.60 -18.65
N ALA A 294 27.12 -19.17 -17.88
CA ALA A 294 26.31 -20.05 -17.05
C ALA A 294 25.46 -21.01 -17.90
N ALA A 295 24.81 -20.52 -18.97
CA ALA A 295 24.02 -21.37 -19.87
C ALA A 295 24.90 -22.44 -20.53
N ASN A 296 26.10 -22.08 -20.97
CA ASN A 296 27.06 -23.03 -21.55
C ASN A 296 27.55 -24.07 -20.53
N ALA A 297 27.86 -23.64 -19.31
CA ALA A 297 28.38 -24.53 -18.28
C ALA A 297 27.32 -25.50 -17.73
N THR A 298 26.07 -25.05 -17.58
CA THR A 298 25.02 -25.84 -16.93
C THR A 298 24.01 -26.42 -17.90
N GLY A 299 23.91 -25.93 -19.13
CA GLY A 299 22.85 -26.25 -20.08
C GLY A 299 21.47 -25.76 -19.62
N VAL A 300 21.41 -24.70 -18.81
CA VAL A 300 20.16 -24.07 -18.34
C VAL A 300 19.83 -22.89 -19.24
N SER A 301 18.58 -22.77 -19.67
CA SER A 301 18.09 -21.57 -20.36
C SER A 301 17.66 -20.49 -19.37
N PHE A 302 17.85 -19.22 -19.72
CA PHE A 302 17.36 -18.11 -18.89
C PHE A 302 16.12 -17.48 -19.52
N VAL A 303 15.08 -17.32 -18.73
CA VAL A 303 13.83 -16.68 -19.16
C VAL A 303 13.47 -15.53 -18.25
N MET A 304 12.80 -14.51 -18.77
CA MET A 304 12.30 -13.39 -17.99
C MET A 304 11.05 -12.78 -18.60
N ALA A 305 10.34 -11.95 -17.82
CA ALA A 305 9.21 -11.16 -18.30
C ALA A 305 9.44 -9.69 -17.99
N ALA A 306 10.29 -9.04 -18.79
CA ALA A 306 10.69 -7.66 -18.58
C ALA A 306 10.11 -6.75 -19.67
N LYS A 307 9.90 -5.49 -19.31
CA LYS A 307 9.47 -4.45 -20.24
C LYS A 307 10.40 -3.24 -20.21
N ASP A 308 10.36 -2.46 -21.28
CA ASP A 308 10.94 -1.14 -21.29
C ASP A 308 10.10 -0.15 -20.47
N LEU A 309 10.77 0.87 -19.96
CA LEU A 309 10.10 2.07 -19.45
C LEU A 309 10.25 3.16 -20.51
N PRO A 310 9.19 3.93 -20.83
CA PRO A 310 9.22 4.95 -21.89
C PRO A 310 10.41 5.92 -21.78
N ASP A 311 10.77 6.29 -20.56
CA ASP A 311 11.82 7.28 -20.27
C ASP A 311 13.13 6.67 -19.76
N ALA A 312 13.29 5.34 -19.81
CA ALA A 312 14.53 4.70 -19.41
C ALA A 312 15.52 4.61 -20.59
N PRO A 313 16.84 4.61 -20.30
CA PRO A 313 17.83 4.23 -21.31
C PRO A 313 17.46 2.88 -21.90
N ARG A 314 17.46 2.80 -23.24
CA ARG A 314 17.20 1.55 -23.95
C ARG A 314 18.45 0.68 -23.86
N LEU A 315 18.25 -0.61 -23.63
CA LEU A 315 19.33 -1.59 -23.77
C LEU A 315 19.80 -1.62 -25.22
N GLY A 316 21.11 -1.50 -25.42
CA GLY A 316 21.75 -1.84 -26.68
C GLY A 316 21.85 -3.36 -26.86
N PRO A 317 22.18 -3.83 -28.07
CA PRO A 317 22.36 -5.26 -28.33
C PRO A 317 23.41 -5.96 -27.45
N ALA A 318 24.37 -5.20 -26.91
CA ALA A 318 25.41 -5.71 -26.03
C ALA A 318 24.99 -5.80 -24.56
N ASP A 319 23.89 -5.15 -24.16
CA ASP A 319 23.48 -5.04 -22.76
C ASP A 319 22.59 -6.22 -22.31
N LEU A 320 22.15 -7.07 -23.24
CA LEU A 320 21.38 -8.28 -22.94
C LEU A 320 22.08 -9.50 -23.55
N SER A 321 22.28 -10.53 -22.73
CA SER A 321 22.88 -11.78 -23.20
C SER A 321 21.95 -12.48 -24.19
N THR A 322 22.56 -13.15 -25.18
CA THR A 322 21.82 -13.93 -26.19
C THR A 322 21.17 -15.18 -25.59
N SER A 323 21.61 -15.61 -24.41
CA SER A 323 21.06 -16.74 -23.65
C SER A 323 19.82 -16.39 -22.82
N ILE A 324 19.42 -15.11 -22.79
CA ILE A 324 18.21 -14.66 -22.08
C ILE A 324 17.05 -14.52 -23.06
N GLN A 325 15.99 -15.30 -22.84
CA GLN A 325 14.73 -15.13 -23.53
C GLN A 325 13.79 -14.19 -22.76
N ASN A 326 13.55 -12.99 -23.28
CA ASN A 326 12.50 -12.11 -22.76
C ASN A 326 11.13 -12.50 -23.34
N LEU A 327 10.21 -12.90 -22.46
CA LEU A 327 8.84 -13.30 -22.78
C LEU A 327 7.86 -12.12 -22.81
N GLY A 328 8.34 -10.90 -22.51
CA GLY A 328 7.56 -9.66 -22.51
C GLY A 328 6.82 -9.40 -21.19
N GLY A 329 6.96 -8.17 -20.66
CA GLY A 329 6.43 -7.81 -19.33
C GLY A 329 5.03 -7.17 -19.29
N ASP A 330 4.54 -6.58 -20.39
CA ASP A 330 3.27 -5.84 -20.38
C ASP A 330 2.01 -6.70 -20.50
N ALA A 331 2.15 -7.95 -20.96
CA ALA A 331 1.03 -8.84 -21.26
C ALA A 331 1.07 -10.18 -20.50
N MET A 332 2.06 -10.39 -19.63
CA MET A 332 2.15 -11.64 -18.88
C MET A 332 1.02 -11.72 -17.86
N GLN A 333 0.11 -12.66 -18.08
CA GLN A 333 -0.95 -12.95 -17.13
C GLN A 333 -0.36 -13.56 -15.85
N THR A 334 -0.98 -13.26 -14.72
CA THR A 334 -0.55 -13.74 -13.39
C THR A 334 -0.38 -15.25 -13.35
N GLU A 335 -1.32 -16.01 -13.93
CA GLU A 335 -1.26 -17.48 -13.94
C GLU A 335 -0.09 -17.99 -14.80
N THR A 336 0.18 -17.37 -15.94
CA THR A 336 1.35 -17.68 -16.77
C THR A 336 2.66 -17.40 -16.04
N PHE A 337 2.72 -16.30 -15.27
CA PHE A 337 3.89 -16.00 -14.44
C PHE A 337 4.14 -17.08 -13.39
N TYR A 338 3.10 -17.52 -12.67
CA TYR A 338 3.23 -18.58 -11.68
C TYR A 338 3.59 -19.94 -12.30
N ASP A 339 3.03 -20.25 -13.47
CA ASP A 339 3.38 -21.47 -14.22
C ASP A 339 4.86 -21.47 -14.65
N LEU A 340 5.35 -20.34 -15.15
CA LEU A 340 6.77 -20.19 -15.51
C LEU A 340 7.68 -20.35 -14.30
N LEU A 341 7.31 -19.74 -13.18
CA LEU A 341 8.09 -19.79 -11.95
C LEU A 341 8.11 -21.22 -11.36
N SER A 342 6.97 -21.91 -11.32
CA SER A 342 6.86 -23.27 -10.78
C SER A 342 7.64 -24.31 -11.58
N HIS A 343 7.76 -24.11 -12.90
CA HIS A 343 8.53 -24.98 -13.79
C HIS A 343 10.01 -24.61 -13.92
N SER A 344 10.46 -23.53 -13.28
CA SER A 344 11.87 -23.13 -13.30
C SER A 344 12.67 -23.83 -12.19
N VAL A 345 13.91 -24.24 -12.49
CA VAL A 345 14.79 -24.88 -11.49
C VAL A 345 15.42 -23.88 -10.53
N ALA A 346 15.49 -22.61 -10.92
CA ALA A 346 16.05 -21.54 -10.11
C ALA A 346 15.34 -20.20 -10.39
N LEU A 347 15.36 -19.33 -9.38
CA LEU A 347 15.02 -17.92 -9.48
C LEU A 347 16.31 -17.12 -9.33
N VAL A 348 16.62 -16.25 -10.29
CA VAL A 348 17.87 -15.49 -10.33
C VAL A 348 17.59 -14.02 -10.12
N GLY A 349 18.02 -13.49 -8.97
CA GLY A 349 18.01 -12.05 -8.73
C GLY A 349 19.15 -11.35 -9.47
N ILE A 350 18.88 -10.19 -10.07
CA ILE A 350 19.89 -9.37 -10.77
C ILE A 350 20.35 -8.16 -9.96
N GLY A 351 20.06 -8.14 -8.66
CA GLY A 351 20.42 -7.06 -7.74
C GLY A 351 19.47 -5.86 -7.74
N ASN A 352 18.51 -5.78 -8.67
CA ASN A 352 17.47 -4.75 -8.70
C ASN A 352 16.09 -5.30 -9.12
N PRO A 353 15.00 -5.03 -8.38
CA PRO A 353 14.98 -4.37 -7.06
C PRO A 353 15.83 -5.16 -6.04
N ALA A 354 16.57 -4.42 -5.22
CA ALA A 354 17.44 -4.95 -4.17
C ALA A 354 16.65 -5.36 -2.93
#